data_AF-A0A6V7J3V3-F1
#
_entry.id   AF-A0A6V7J3V3-F1
#
_cell.length_a   1.000
_cell.length_b   1.000
_cell.length_c   1.000
_cell.angle_alpha   90.00
_cell.angle_beta   90.00
_cell.angle_gamma   90.00
#
_symmetry.space_group_name_H-M   'P 1'
#
loop_
_entity.id
_entity.type
_entity.pdbx_description
1 polymer ?
#
loop_
_entity_poly.entity_id
_entity_poly.type
_entity_poly.pdbx_seq_one_letter_code
_entity_poly.pdbx_strand_id
1 'polypeptide(L)'
;YIASLTNPERFMHCTEVWVQFVVQHFSPKEINEFLGEIISHLSNNREFQQYYPQLQAIIDKIISGSQEFESLLTMENFLPLIDLFHKESVKVEVCKGIIEKFTTQSTTGPITDPIIINALMFIARIMHDSVSALTVEDEKRQIGSLICALVQRVDYGRDFEKQLNFYAEARAAFPNLDSVHIQLIQCVNRQAVETRRIVR
;
A
#
# COMPACT_ATOMS: atom_id res chain seq x y z
N TYR A 1 28.09 6.01 -5.38
CA TYR A 1 28.54 7.23 -4.66
C TYR A 1 27.65 7.54 -3.47
N ILE A 2 26.31 7.46 -3.58
CA ILE A 2 25.40 7.59 -2.42
C ILE A 2 25.51 6.36 -1.51
N ALA A 3 25.52 5.15 -2.09
CA ALA A 3 25.70 3.88 -1.38
C ALA A 3 27.01 3.74 -0.57
N SER A 4 28.02 4.59 -0.86
CA SER A 4 29.30 4.59 -0.15
C SER A 4 29.34 5.56 1.04
N LEU A 5 28.25 6.27 1.32
CA LEU A 5 28.17 7.22 2.43
C LEU A 5 27.94 6.48 3.76
N THR A 6 28.95 6.43 4.60
CA THR A 6 28.86 5.83 5.95
C THR A 6 28.16 6.71 6.97
N ASN A 7 28.07 8.02 6.72
CA ASN A 7 27.34 8.94 7.59
C ASN A 7 25.83 8.88 7.25
N PRO A 8 24.98 8.44 8.20
CA PRO A 8 23.57 8.18 7.95
C PRO A 8 22.76 9.45 7.68
N GLU A 9 23.13 10.58 8.29
CA GLU A 9 22.47 11.86 8.06
C GLU A 9 22.69 12.35 6.63
N ARG A 10 23.94 12.30 6.15
CA ARG A 10 24.28 12.65 4.77
C ARG A 10 23.65 11.69 3.77
N PHE A 11 23.68 10.39 4.07
CA PHE A 11 23.01 9.39 3.26
C PHE A 11 21.53 9.72 3.11
N MET A 12 20.81 9.95 4.20
CA MET A 12 19.37 10.24 4.16
C MET A 12 19.04 11.52 3.39
N HIS A 13 19.78 12.61 3.60
CA HIS A 13 19.57 13.85 2.85
C HIS A 13 19.83 13.67 1.35
N CYS A 14 20.90 12.95 0.98
CA CYS A 14 21.16 12.65 -0.43
C CYS A 14 20.06 11.76 -1.01
N THR A 15 19.70 10.67 -0.33
CA THR A 15 18.64 9.74 -0.76
C THR A 15 17.33 10.48 -1.00
N GLU A 16 16.93 11.37 -0.08
CA GLU A 16 15.67 12.12 -0.20
C GLU A 16 15.61 13.03 -1.43
N VAL A 17 16.73 13.58 -1.88
CA VAL A 17 16.82 14.41 -3.09
C VAL A 17 16.88 13.54 -4.34
N TRP A 18 17.69 12.49 -4.31
CA TRP A 18 17.97 11.65 -5.48
C TRP A 18 16.83 10.69 -5.83
N VAL A 19 16.00 10.30 -4.85
CA VAL A 19 14.93 9.31 -5.07
C VAL A 19 13.97 9.70 -6.19
N GLN A 20 13.67 11.00 -6.35
CA GLN A 20 12.81 11.47 -7.43
C GLN A 20 13.42 11.18 -8.81
N PHE A 21 14.73 11.39 -8.95
CA PHE A 21 15.45 11.11 -10.18
C PHE A 21 15.53 9.60 -10.45
N VAL A 22 15.82 8.80 -9.42
CA VAL A 22 15.87 7.33 -9.52
C VAL A 22 14.53 6.80 -10.03
N VAL A 23 13.43 7.18 -9.39
CA VAL A 23 12.09 6.68 -9.73
C VAL A 23 11.65 7.09 -11.14
N GLN A 24 12.08 8.25 -11.63
CA GLN A 24 11.70 8.75 -12.96
C GLN A 24 12.50 8.15 -14.12
N HIS A 25 13.74 7.72 -13.87
CA HIS A 25 14.69 7.39 -14.94
C HIS A 25 15.24 5.97 -14.88
N PHE A 26 15.09 5.27 -13.76
CA PHE A 26 15.73 3.97 -13.55
C PHE A 26 14.71 2.84 -13.75
N SER A 27 15.21 1.65 -14.04
CA SER A 27 14.39 0.45 -14.18
C SER A 27 13.80 -0.01 -12.84
N PRO A 28 12.69 -0.78 -12.84
CA PRO A 28 12.13 -1.35 -11.62
C PRO A 28 13.13 -2.15 -10.79
N LYS A 29 14.07 -2.84 -11.45
CA LYS A 29 15.14 -3.59 -10.78
C LYS A 29 16.07 -2.66 -10.00
N GLU A 30 16.53 -1.58 -10.63
CA GLU A 30 17.42 -0.60 -10.00
C GLU A 30 16.72 0.17 -8.88
N ILE A 31 15.41 0.45 -9.02
CA ILE A 31 14.59 1.01 -7.93
C ILE A 31 14.57 0.02 -6.76
N ASN A 32 14.28 -1.26 -6.99
CA ASN A 32 14.27 -2.27 -5.94
C ASN A 32 15.63 -2.43 -5.24
N GLU A 33 16.74 -2.40 -5.99
CA GLU A 33 18.10 -2.41 -5.44
C GLU A 33 18.35 -1.16 -4.57
N PHE A 34 17.93 0.02 -5.02
CA PHE A 34 18.04 1.27 -4.26
C PHE A 34 17.24 1.23 -2.96
N LEU A 35 16.02 0.65 -2.96
CA LEU A 35 15.25 0.45 -1.73
C LEU A 35 15.97 -0.48 -0.75
N GLY A 36 16.60 -1.54 -1.27
CA GLY A 36 17.42 -2.46 -0.47
C GLY A 36 18.63 -1.77 0.18
N GLU A 37 19.27 -0.83 -0.52
CA GLU A 37 20.36 -0.02 0.04
C GLU A 37 19.88 0.87 1.20
N ILE A 38 18.69 1.49 1.06
CA ILE A 38 18.08 2.31 2.12
C ILE A 38 17.82 1.45 3.36
N ILE A 39 17.21 0.27 3.19
CA ILE A 39 16.95 -0.67 4.27
C ILE A 39 18.26 -1.05 4.97
N SER A 40 19.28 -1.46 4.22
CA SER A 40 20.56 -1.86 4.80
C SER A 40 21.21 -0.75 5.63
N HIS A 41 21.22 0.49 5.13
CA HIS A 41 21.81 1.63 5.85
C HIS A 41 21.02 1.99 7.11
N LEU A 42 19.69 1.94 7.05
CA LEU A 42 18.84 2.28 8.19
C LEU A 42 18.82 1.19 9.25
N SER A 43 18.77 -0.09 8.87
CA SER A 43 18.79 -1.21 9.82
C SER A 43 20.10 -1.28 10.62
N ASN A 44 21.22 -0.81 10.06
CA ASN A 44 22.51 -0.75 10.74
C ASN A 44 22.64 0.44 11.71
N ASN A 45 21.70 1.40 11.69
CA ASN A 45 21.76 2.61 12.50
C ASN A 45 20.83 2.51 13.73
N ARG A 46 21.38 2.68 14.94
CA ARG A 46 20.61 2.62 16.19
C ARG A 46 19.63 3.78 16.38
N GLU A 47 19.89 4.92 15.74
CA GLU A 47 19.07 6.14 15.86
C GLU A 47 18.22 6.40 14.62
N PHE A 48 17.93 5.37 13.82
CA PHE A 48 17.25 5.54 12.54
C PHE A 48 15.85 6.16 12.64
N GLN A 49 15.21 6.05 13.81
CA GLN A 49 13.87 6.60 14.08
C GLN A 49 13.80 8.12 13.92
N GLN A 50 14.91 8.83 14.09
CA GLN A 50 14.97 10.29 13.88
C GLN A 50 14.74 10.67 12.41
N TYR A 51 14.94 9.73 11.49
CA TYR A 51 14.78 9.93 10.05
C TYR A 51 13.41 9.50 9.52
N TYR A 52 12.43 9.19 10.38
CA TYR A 52 11.08 8.87 9.92
C TYR A 52 10.47 9.96 9.01
N PRO A 53 10.58 11.26 9.29
CA PRO A 53 10.06 12.30 8.39
C PRO A 53 10.69 12.23 6.99
N GLN A 54 12.01 12.04 6.90
CA GLN A 54 12.71 11.91 5.62
C GLN A 54 12.32 10.62 4.90
N LEU A 55 12.17 9.50 5.63
CA LEU A 55 11.74 8.22 5.05
C LEU A 55 10.30 8.30 4.52
N GLN A 56 9.40 8.99 5.22
CA GLN A 56 8.05 9.27 4.73
C GLN A 56 8.08 10.09 3.44
N ALA A 57 8.90 11.15 3.39
CA ALA A 57 9.08 11.96 2.18
C ALA A 57 9.66 11.15 1.01
N ILE A 58 10.61 10.24 1.29
CA ILE A 58 11.17 9.30 0.31
C ILE A 58 10.06 8.42 -0.28
N ILE A 59 9.23 7.80 0.57
CA ILE A 59 8.14 6.92 0.13
C ILE A 59 7.10 7.71 -0.67
N ASP A 60 6.71 8.90 -0.23
CA ASP A 60 5.76 9.74 -0.98
C ASP A 60 6.30 10.14 -2.36
N LYS A 61 7.62 10.43 -2.47
CA LYS A 61 8.28 10.70 -3.76
C LYS A 61 8.33 9.45 -4.65
N ILE A 62 8.57 8.27 -4.09
CA ILE A 62 8.55 6.99 -4.84
C ILE A 62 7.16 6.74 -5.41
N ILE A 63 6.15 6.82 -4.56
CA ILE A 63 4.75 6.62 -4.92
C ILE A 63 4.31 7.64 -5.97
N SER A 64 4.58 8.93 -5.75
CA SER A 64 4.12 10.00 -6.63
C SER A 64 4.90 10.05 -7.95
N GLY A 65 6.15 9.59 -7.98
CA GLY A 65 7.00 9.58 -9.16
C GLY A 65 6.85 8.35 -10.05
N SER A 66 6.32 7.25 -9.52
CA SER A 66 6.24 5.98 -10.26
C SER A 66 5.14 6.03 -11.30
N GLN A 67 5.48 5.73 -12.55
CA GLN A 67 4.52 5.66 -13.66
C GLN A 67 3.56 4.46 -13.52
N GLU A 68 4.08 3.35 -12.99
CA GLU A 68 3.33 2.12 -12.76
C GLU A 68 3.43 1.75 -11.28
N PHE A 69 2.52 2.29 -10.46
CA PHE A 69 2.50 2.05 -9.03
C PHE A 69 2.44 0.55 -8.70
N GLU A 70 1.68 -0.21 -9.48
CA GLU A 70 1.50 -1.66 -9.34
C GLU A 70 2.84 -2.42 -9.32
N SER A 71 3.81 -1.98 -10.13
CA SER A 71 5.15 -2.58 -10.17
C SER A 71 5.87 -2.48 -8.82
N LEU A 72 5.70 -1.38 -8.07
CA LEU A 72 6.30 -1.19 -6.75
C LEU A 72 5.84 -2.25 -5.75
N LEU A 73 4.56 -2.62 -5.79
CA LEU A 73 3.97 -3.58 -4.86
C LEU A 73 4.49 -5.01 -5.06
N THR A 74 5.09 -5.28 -6.21
CA THR A 74 5.72 -6.56 -6.54
C THR A 74 7.22 -6.60 -6.23
N MET A 75 7.82 -5.47 -5.85
CA MET A 75 9.23 -5.38 -5.51
C MET A 75 9.52 -6.00 -4.14
N GLU A 76 10.57 -6.82 -4.07
CA GLU A 76 10.98 -7.53 -2.85
C GLU A 76 11.28 -6.59 -1.68
N ASN A 77 11.83 -5.40 -1.95
CA ASN A 77 12.25 -4.45 -0.92
C ASN A 77 11.19 -3.39 -0.58
N PHE A 78 10.05 -3.32 -1.30
CA PHE A 78 9.06 -2.27 -1.04
C PHE A 78 8.29 -2.46 0.27
N LEU A 79 7.73 -3.65 0.52
CA LEU A 79 7.06 -3.93 1.79
C LEU A 79 8.04 -3.92 2.99
N PRO A 80 9.25 -4.49 2.90
CA PRO A 80 10.26 -4.35 3.95
C PRO A 80 10.62 -2.90 4.28
N LEU A 81 10.59 -1.98 3.30
CA LEU A 81 10.81 -0.55 3.55
C LEU A 81 9.70 0.03 4.44
N ILE A 82 8.45 -0.37 4.25
CA ILE A 82 7.32 0.02 5.10
C ILE A 82 7.47 -0.58 6.50
N ASP A 83 8.00 -1.80 6.60
CA ASP A 83 8.23 -2.46 7.89
C ASP A 83 9.33 -1.78 8.74
N LEU A 84 10.14 -0.89 8.18
CA LEU A 84 11.07 -0.05 8.95
C LEU A 84 10.36 0.91 9.91
N PHE A 85 9.10 1.28 9.66
CA PHE A 85 8.36 2.12 10.59
C PHE A 85 7.89 1.32 11.80
N HIS A 86 8.73 1.23 12.82
CA HIS A 86 8.36 0.53 14.07
C HIS A 86 7.34 1.31 14.92
N LYS A 87 7.20 2.63 14.69
CA LYS A 87 6.17 3.43 15.34
C LYS A 87 4.85 3.28 14.59
N GLU A 88 3.90 2.56 15.20
CA GLU A 88 2.61 2.20 14.61
C GLU A 88 1.89 3.40 13.98
N SER A 89 1.77 4.52 14.70
CA SER A 89 1.09 5.71 14.18
C SER A 89 1.71 6.23 12.88
N VAL A 90 3.04 6.17 12.74
CA VAL A 90 3.77 6.64 11.55
C VAL A 90 3.56 5.65 10.40
N LYS A 91 3.61 4.34 10.71
CA LYS A 91 3.38 3.27 9.75
C LYS A 91 1.97 3.36 9.15
N VAL A 92 0.97 3.60 9.99
CA VAL A 92 -0.44 3.75 9.58
C VAL A 92 -0.62 4.93 8.64
N GLU A 93 -0.05 6.11 8.96
CA GLU A 93 -0.13 7.28 8.08
C GLU A 93 0.52 7.02 6.70
N VAL A 94 1.65 6.32 6.66
CA VAL A 94 2.28 5.90 5.40
C VAL A 94 1.37 4.95 4.62
N CYS A 95 0.77 3.96 5.29
CA CYS A 95 -0.16 3.02 4.66
C CYS A 95 -1.41 3.73 4.11
N LYS A 96 -1.96 4.72 4.83
CA LYS A 96 -3.07 5.57 4.34
C LYS A 96 -2.66 6.28 3.05
N GLY A 97 -1.49 6.93 3.05
CA GLY A 97 -0.95 7.62 1.86
C GLY A 97 -0.75 6.70 0.66
N ILE A 98 -0.23 5.49 0.88
CA ILE A 98 -0.08 4.46 -0.18
C ILE A 98 -1.44 4.12 -0.79
N ILE A 99 -2.44 3.76 0.02
CA ILE A 99 -3.75 3.35 -0.50
C ILE A 99 -4.49 4.54 -1.14
N GLU A 100 -4.38 5.74 -0.58
CA GLU A 100 -4.97 6.95 -1.15
C GLU A 100 -4.36 7.26 -2.54
N LYS A 101 -3.04 7.25 -2.65
CA LYS A 101 -2.34 7.47 -3.92
C LYS A 101 -2.67 6.38 -4.93
N PHE A 102 -2.67 5.13 -4.49
CA PHE A 102 -3.04 4.01 -5.34
C PHE A 102 -4.47 4.16 -5.88
N THR A 103 -5.44 4.44 -5.02
CA THR A 103 -6.86 4.58 -5.44
C THR A 103 -7.10 5.81 -6.32
N THR A 104 -6.29 6.87 -6.20
CA THR A 104 -6.41 8.09 -7.00
C THR A 104 -5.61 8.07 -8.31
N GLN A 105 -4.41 7.48 -8.33
CA GLN A 105 -3.54 7.39 -9.51
C GLN A 105 -3.90 6.24 -10.44
N SER A 106 -4.55 5.18 -9.95
CA SER A 106 -4.92 4.02 -10.75
C SER A 106 -6.09 4.34 -11.69
N THR A 107 -5.80 5.15 -12.69
CA THR A 107 -6.59 5.33 -13.92
C THR A 107 -6.50 4.11 -14.84
N THR A 108 -5.63 3.15 -14.50
CA THR A 108 -5.35 1.89 -15.18
C THR A 108 -6.27 0.76 -14.70
N GLY A 109 -7.55 0.79 -15.11
CA GLY A 109 -8.43 -0.41 -15.10
C GLY A 109 -8.61 -1.11 -13.73
N PRO A 110 -9.27 -2.27 -13.69
CA PRO A 110 -9.39 -3.09 -12.47
C PRO A 110 -8.09 -3.82 -12.09
N ILE A 111 -7.91 -4.11 -10.80
CA ILE A 111 -6.80 -4.90 -10.28
C ILE A 111 -7.16 -6.37 -10.37
N THR A 112 -6.34 -7.12 -11.09
CA THR A 112 -6.56 -8.55 -11.35
C THR A 112 -5.44 -9.44 -10.82
N ASP A 113 -4.24 -8.88 -10.58
CA ASP A 113 -3.07 -9.64 -10.15
C ASP A 113 -3.16 -10.01 -8.65
N PRO A 114 -3.18 -11.31 -8.30
CA PRO A 114 -3.22 -11.76 -6.91
C PRO A 114 -2.05 -11.26 -6.05
N ILE A 115 -0.86 -11.06 -6.61
CA ILE A 115 0.33 -10.60 -5.88
C ILE A 115 0.09 -9.16 -5.40
N ILE A 116 -0.36 -8.29 -6.31
CA ILE A 116 -0.69 -6.90 -6.01
C ILE A 116 -1.85 -6.83 -5.00
N ILE A 117 -2.89 -7.64 -5.20
CA ILE A 117 -4.04 -7.71 -4.29
C ILE A 117 -3.59 -8.11 -2.88
N ASN A 118 -2.76 -9.14 -2.76
CA ASN A 118 -2.25 -9.59 -1.47
C ASN A 118 -1.38 -8.53 -0.77
N ALA A 119 -0.54 -7.81 -1.52
CA ALA A 119 0.25 -6.71 -0.99
C ALA A 119 -0.64 -5.57 -0.47
N LEU A 120 -1.66 -5.17 -1.23
CA LEU A 120 -2.62 -4.15 -0.81
C LEU A 120 -3.46 -4.60 0.39
N MET A 121 -3.87 -5.87 0.44
CA MET A 121 -4.57 -6.45 1.59
C MET A 121 -3.69 -6.48 2.84
N PHE A 122 -2.38 -6.72 2.70
CA PHE A 122 -1.44 -6.59 3.81
C PHE A 122 -1.37 -5.15 4.34
N ILE A 123 -1.25 -4.16 3.46
CA ILE A 123 -1.21 -2.73 3.83
C ILE A 123 -2.54 -2.29 4.47
N ALA A 124 -3.67 -2.74 3.91
CA ALA A 124 -5.01 -2.48 4.45
C ALA A 124 -5.20 -3.09 5.85
N ARG A 125 -4.65 -4.27 6.13
CA ARG A 125 -4.69 -4.87 7.46
C ARG A 125 -3.94 -4.04 8.50
N ILE A 126 -2.76 -3.50 8.14
CA ILE A 126 -2.02 -2.59 9.04
C ILE A 126 -2.90 -1.39 9.44
N MET A 127 -3.65 -0.80 8.50
CA MET A 127 -4.57 0.30 8.82
C MET A 127 -5.78 -0.16 9.64
N HIS A 128 -6.34 -1.33 9.35
CA HIS A 128 -7.46 -1.86 10.11
C HIS A 128 -7.08 -2.14 11.57
N ASP A 129 -5.91 -2.76 11.78
CA ASP A 129 -5.47 -3.21 13.10
C ASP A 129 -5.17 -2.03 14.04
N SER A 130 -4.93 -0.83 13.51
CA SER A 130 -4.82 0.39 14.31
C SER A 130 -6.17 0.95 14.77
N VAL A 131 -7.30 0.43 14.28
CA VAL A 131 -8.64 0.84 14.70
C VAL A 131 -9.04 0.11 15.98
N SER A 132 -9.26 0.88 17.05
CA SER A 132 -9.67 0.40 18.36
C SER A 132 -10.92 1.12 18.87
N ALA A 133 -11.42 0.73 20.04
CA ALA A 133 -12.54 1.39 20.71
C ALA A 133 -12.28 2.86 21.08
N LEU A 134 -11.02 3.30 21.07
CA LEU A 134 -10.60 4.67 21.37
C LEU A 134 -10.30 5.50 20.12
N THR A 135 -10.34 4.90 18.93
CA THR A 135 -10.07 5.59 17.67
C THR A 135 -11.20 6.58 17.39
N VAL A 136 -10.82 7.81 17.00
CA VAL A 136 -11.77 8.88 16.68
C VAL A 136 -12.61 8.47 15.47
N GLU A 137 -13.90 8.81 15.48
CA GLU A 137 -14.84 8.41 14.43
C GLU A 137 -14.39 8.84 13.03
N ASP A 138 -13.82 10.02 12.89
CA ASP A 138 -13.29 10.52 11.62
C ASP A 138 -12.13 9.67 11.09
N GLU A 139 -11.23 9.22 11.95
CA GLU A 139 -10.11 8.35 11.56
C GLU A 139 -10.61 6.96 11.17
N LYS A 140 -11.53 6.38 11.96
CA LYS A 140 -12.20 5.12 11.62
C LYS A 140 -12.90 5.22 10.26
N ARG A 141 -13.59 6.33 10.00
CA ARG A 141 -14.28 6.61 8.75
C ARG A 141 -13.30 6.73 7.58
N GLN A 142 -12.17 7.41 7.77
CA GLN A 142 -11.13 7.55 6.75
C GLN A 142 -10.56 6.19 6.35
N ILE A 143 -10.14 5.38 7.34
CA ILE A 143 -9.60 4.03 7.10
C ILE A 143 -10.64 3.15 6.41
N GLY A 144 -11.88 3.16 6.90
CA GLY A 144 -12.99 2.43 6.27
C GLY A 144 -13.22 2.85 4.81
N SER A 145 -13.15 4.15 4.50
CA SER A 145 -13.31 4.65 3.13
C SER A 145 -12.19 4.19 2.21
N LEU A 146 -10.93 4.22 2.67
CA LEU A 146 -9.77 3.76 1.89
C LEU A 146 -9.86 2.27 1.58
N ILE A 147 -10.24 1.45 2.57
CA ILE A 147 -10.41 0.00 2.39
C ILE A 147 -11.59 -0.29 1.45
N CYS A 148 -12.72 0.43 1.58
CA CYS A 148 -13.84 0.29 0.64
C CYS A 148 -13.43 0.61 -0.80
N ALA A 149 -12.66 1.69 -1.00
CA ALA A 149 -12.16 2.07 -2.32
C ALA A 149 -11.24 0.98 -2.89
N LEU A 150 -10.35 0.40 -2.09
CA LEU A 150 -9.51 -0.73 -2.49
C LEU A 150 -10.36 -1.94 -2.91
N VAL A 151 -11.34 -2.36 -2.09
CA VAL A 151 -12.22 -3.51 -2.38
C VAL A 151 -12.99 -3.33 -3.69
N GLN A 152 -13.41 -2.10 -4.01
CA GLN A 152 -14.09 -1.79 -5.27
C GLN A 152 -13.19 -1.88 -6.51
N ARG A 153 -11.86 -1.76 -6.34
CA ARG A 153 -10.89 -1.79 -7.44
C ARG A 153 -10.50 -3.21 -7.85
N VAL A 154 -10.69 -4.19 -6.97
CA VAL A 154 -10.38 -5.60 -7.23
C VAL A 154 -11.50 -6.24 -8.04
N ASP A 155 -11.18 -6.70 -9.24
CA ASP A 155 -12.12 -7.33 -10.16
C ASP A 155 -11.44 -8.44 -10.96
N TYR A 156 -11.82 -9.69 -10.69
CA TYR A 156 -11.37 -10.90 -11.39
C TYR A 156 -12.17 -11.20 -12.66
N GLY A 157 -12.99 -10.26 -13.12
CA GLY A 157 -13.81 -10.37 -14.32
C GLY A 157 -14.86 -11.47 -14.20
N ARG A 158 -14.77 -12.47 -15.08
CA ARG A 158 -15.75 -13.57 -15.14
C ARG A 158 -15.44 -14.72 -14.18
N ASP A 159 -14.33 -14.66 -13.45
CA ASP A 159 -13.98 -15.64 -12.44
C ASP A 159 -14.72 -15.32 -11.12
N PHE A 160 -16.03 -15.60 -11.11
CA PHE A 160 -16.90 -15.25 -10.00
C PHE A 160 -16.52 -15.95 -8.70
N GLU A 161 -15.97 -17.17 -8.78
CA GLU A 161 -15.51 -17.93 -7.63
C GLU A 161 -14.31 -17.25 -6.96
N LYS A 162 -13.29 -16.84 -7.73
CA LYS A 162 -12.16 -16.08 -7.19
C LYS A 162 -12.60 -14.75 -6.57
N GLN A 163 -13.52 -14.05 -7.23
CA GLN A 163 -14.04 -12.80 -6.70
C GLN A 163 -14.82 -13.01 -5.38
N LEU A 164 -15.62 -14.06 -5.26
CA LEU A 164 -16.31 -14.40 -4.01
C LEU A 164 -15.34 -14.79 -2.90
N ASN A 165 -14.29 -15.55 -3.23
CA ASN A 165 -13.23 -15.91 -2.28
C ASN A 165 -12.52 -14.65 -1.77
N PHE A 166 -12.21 -13.69 -2.65
CA PHE A 166 -11.67 -12.39 -2.25
C PHE A 166 -12.60 -11.63 -1.31
N TYR A 167 -13.91 -11.55 -1.61
CA TYR A 167 -14.86 -10.88 -0.71
C TYR A 167 -14.98 -11.57 0.66
N ALA A 168 -14.89 -12.90 0.71
CA ALA A 168 -14.87 -13.65 1.95
C ALA A 168 -13.60 -13.39 2.76
N GLU A 169 -12.44 -13.33 2.10
CA GLU A 169 -11.17 -12.98 2.73
C GLU A 169 -11.18 -11.54 3.25
N ALA A 170 -11.65 -10.58 2.46
CA ALA A 170 -11.78 -9.19 2.89
C ALA A 170 -12.71 -9.04 4.10
N ARG A 171 -13.83 -9.78 4.13
CA ARG A 171 -14.71 -9.79 5.30
C ARG A 171 -14.00 -10.34 6.55
N ALA A 172 -13.22 -11.40 6.41
CA ALA A 172 -12.47 -11.98 7.52
C ALA A 172 -11.34 -11.06 8.00
N ALA A 173 -10.70 -10.32 7.08
CA ALA A 173 -9.61 -9.40 7.38
C ALA A 173 -10.06 -8.11 8.10
N PHE A 174 -11.30 -7.66 7.90
CA PHE A 174 -11.77 -6.36 8.39
C PHE A 174 -13.02 -6.43 9.29
N PRO A 175 -13.01 -7.21 10.39
CA PRO A 175 -14.20 -7.48 11.20
C PRO A 175 -14.79 -6.25 11.91
N ASN A 176 -13.99 -5.21 12.16
CA ASN A 176 -14.39 -4.07 13.01
C ASN A 176 -14.87 -2.84 12.21
N LEU A 177 -14.99 -2.96 10.88
CA LEU A 177 -15.36 -1.87 9.97
C LEU A 177 -16.68 -2.16 9.26
N ASP A 178 -17.78 -1.69 9.85
CA ASP A 178 -19.13 -1.86 9.29
C ASP A 178 -19.27 -1.31 7.87
N SER A 179 -18.58 -0.20 7.56
CA SER A 179 -18.57 0.37 6.21
C SER A 179 -18.04 -0.62 5.17
N VAL A 180 -17.01 -1.39 5.51
CA VAL A 180 -16.41 -2.41 4.63
C VAL A 180 -17.37 -3.58 4.46
N HIS A 181 -18.04 -4.03 5.54
CA HIS A 181 -19.07 -5.06 5.44
C HIS A 181 -20.24 -4.67 4.55
N ILE A 182 -20.74 -3.44 4.70
CA ILE A 182 -21.81 -2.89 3.83
C ILE A 182 -21.33 -2.86 2.37
N GLN A 183 -20.10 -2.42 2.13
CA GLN A 183 -19.52 -2.38 0.79
C GLN A 183 -19.42 -3.77 0.17
N LEU A 184 -18.99 -4.77 0.93
CA LEU A 184 -18.89 -6.16 0.44
C LEU A 184 -20.27 -6.72 0.07
N ILE A 185 -21.31 -6.47 0.88
CA ILE A 185 -22.69 -6.86 0.55
C ILE A 185 -23.13 -6.23 -0.78
N GLN A 186 -22.85 -4.94 -0.99
CA GLN A 186 -23.17 -4.26 -2.24
C GLN A 186 -22.41 -4.86 -3.44
N CYS A 187 -21.13 -5.20 -3.26
CA CYS A 187 -20.33 -5.83 -4.30
C CYS A 187 -20.86 -7.22 -4.68
N VAL A 188 -21.17 -8.07 -3.69
CA VAL A 188 -21.76 -9.41 -3.91
C VAL A 188 -23.11 -9.30 -4.61
N ASN A 189 -23.97 -8.37 -4.20
CA ASN A 189 -25.27 -8.16 -4.84
C ASN A 189 -25.12 -7.75 -6.31
N ARG A 190 -24.17 -6.85 -6.61
CA ARG A 190 -23.85 -6.46 -7.99
C ARG A 190 -23.40 -7.65 -8.81
N GLN A 191 -22.46 -8.43 -8.28
CA GLN A 191 -21.94 -9.63 -8.91
C GLN A 191 -23.06 -10.63 -9.22
N ALA A 192 -23.98 -10.87 -8.28
CA ALA A 192 -25.12 -11.78 -8.50
C ALA A 192 -26.02 -11.33 -9.67
N VAL A 193 -26.25 -10.02 -9.83
CA VAL A 193 -27.01 -9.46 -10.96
C VAL A 193 -26.25 -9.66 -12.28
N GLU A 194 -24.93 -9.46 -12.28
CA GLU A 194 -24.08 -9.63 -13.46
C GLU A 194 -24.01 -11.09 -13.91
N THR A 195 -23.81 -12.03 -12.97
CA THR A 195 -23.83 -13.47 -13.24
C THR A 195 -25.16 -13.89 -13.86
N ARG A 196 -26.29 -13.41 -13.32
CA ARG A 196 -27.62 -13.70 -13.87
C ARG A 196 -27.79 -13.20 -15.32
N ARG A 197 -27.15 -12.09 -15.68
CA ARG A 197 -27.20 -11.55 -17.05
C ARG A 197 -26.43 -12.41 -18.05
N ILE A 198 -25.38 -13.09 -17.60
CA ILE A 198 -24.49 -13.90 -18.46
C ILE A 198 -25.01 -15.35 -18.62
N VAL A 199 -25.69 -15.88 -17.61
CA VAL A 199 -26.21 -17.27 -17.59
C VAL A 199 -27.54 -17.41 -18.36
N ARG A 200 -28.17 -16.30 -18.78
CA ARG A 200 -29.37 -16.30 -19.62
C ARG A 200 -29.01 -16.18 -21.09
#